data_AF-A0A7S0WS22-F1
#
_entry.id   AF-A0A7S0WS22-F1
#
_cell.length_a   1.000
_cell.length_b   1.000
_cell.length_c   1.000
_cell.angle_alpha   90.00
_cell.angle_beta   90.00
_cell.angle_gamma   90.00
#
_symmetry.space_group_name_H-M   'P 1'
#
loop_
_entity.id
_entity.type
_entity.pdbx_description
1 polymer ?
#
loop_
_entity_poly.entity_id
_entity_poly.type
_entity_poly.pdbx_seq_one_letter_code
_entity_poly.pdbx_strand_id
1 'polypeptide(L)'
;ECEAVLMTALLEAVDAGTEGLMLKRLDGPGSGYEPSKRSESWIKLKKDYCEGLRDSLDLVPIGAWYGNGRKAGWLSPFLLAAYDPERETYQSVCRVISGFTDAFYVAATERFKAAALPGPRPYYDTHEQCDIWFPPSEVWEIRGADLSLSPVHCACAGRVPGTERGIALRFPRFIRIRDDKGPEDASGPSEIMDLYLKQTRRPKALTATAGAAVAGVTAGGAEGVAGDAGEAVEGRRKRG
;
A
#
# COMPACT_ATOMS: atom_id res chain seq x y z
N GLU A 1 -0.38 19.98 23.34
CA GLU A 1 -0.61 18.76 24.14
C GLU A 1 -1.31 17.65 23.34
N CYS A 2 -2.48 17.89 22.75
CA CYS A 2 -3.19 16.87 21.94
C CYS A 2 -2.39 16.31 20.75
N GLU A 3 -1.64 17.17 20.05
CA GLU A 3 -0.81 16.73 18.91
C GLU A 3 0.28 15.74 19.34
N ALA A 4 0.93 15.99 20.46
CA ALA A 4 1.96 15.09 21.00
C ALA A 4 1.37 13.73 21.38
N VAL A 5 0.20 13.72 22.03
CA VAL A 5 -0.51 12.47 22.38
C VAL A 5 -0.90 11.69 21.12
N LEU A 6 -1.44 12.37 20.11
CA LEU A 6 -1.80 11.74 18.83
C LEU A 6 -0.58 11.17 18.11
N MET A 7 0.54 11.89 18.14
CA MET A 7 1.77 11.42 17.51
C MET A 7 2.32 10.18 18.24
N THR A 8 2.36 10.19 19.56
CA THR A 8 2.78 9.02 20.35
C THR A 8 1.88 7.82 20.08
N ALA A 9 0.55 7.99 20.14
CA ALA A 9 -0.40 6.91 19.86
C ALA A 9 -0.29 6.40 18.42
N LEU A 10 0.00 7.28 17.45
CA LEU A 10 0.20 6.89 16.06
C LEU A 10 1.46 6.03 15.92
N LEU A 11 2.57 6.44 16.54
CA LEU A 11 3.83 5.69 16.52
C LEU A 11 3.66 4.32 17.19
N GLU A 12 3.00 4.25 18.34
CA GLU A 12 2.68 2.99 19.04
C GLU A 12 1.82 2.06 18.17
N ALA A 13 0.77 2.59 17.54
CA ALA A 13 -0.09 1.81 16.64
C ALA A 13 0.68 1.27 15.42
N VAL A 14 1.59 2.08 14.88
CA VAL A 14 2.44 1.74 13.74
C VAL A 14 3.50 0.72 14.12
N ASP A 15 4.05 0.80 15.34
CA ASP A 15 4.99 -0.19 15.89
C ASP A 15 4.30 -1.52 16.22
N ALA A 16 3.02 -1.47 16.60
CA ALA A 16 2.16 -2.65 16.73
C ALA A 16 1.73 -3.26 15.37
N GLY A 17 2.21 -2.72 14.24
CA GLY A 17 1.95 -3.25 12.90
C GLY A 17 0.59 -2.86 12.30
N THR A 18 -0.07 -1.82 12.82
CA THR A 18 -1.31 -1.29 12.23
C THR A 18 -1.03 -0.17 11.22
N GLU A 19 -2.03 0.19 10.40
CA GLU A 19 -1.89 1.27 9.41
C GLU A 19 -1.87 2.69 10.04
N GLY A 20 -2.42 2.83 11.25
CA GLY A 20 -2.57 4.11 11.94
C GLY A 20 -3.82 4.19 12.81
N LEU A 21 -4.32 5.40 13.05
CA LEU A 21 -5.43 5.69 13.94
C LEU A 21 -6.73 6.03 13.20
N MET A 22 -7.86 5.68 13.82
CA MET A 22 -9.18 6.18 13.45
C MET A 22 -9.65 7.16 14.51
N LEU A 23 -9.71 8.44 14.17
CA LEU A 23 -10.22 9.48 15.06
C LEU A 23 -11.73 9.56 14.88
N LYS A 24 -12.47 9.32 15.96
CA LYS A 24 -13.94 9.36 15.95
C LYS A 24 -14.43 10.39 16.95
N ARG A 25 -15.32 11.27 16.51
CA ARG A 25 -16.02 12.19 17.41
C ARG A 25 -17.01 11.40 18.28
N LEU A 26 -16.92 11.57 19.60
CA LEU A 26 -17.79 10.89 20.56
C LEU A 26 -19.12 11.65 20.76
N ASP A 27 -19.06 12.97 20.83
CA ASP A 27 -20.21 13.82 21.18
C ASP A 27 -20.51 14.91 20.15
N GLY A 28 -21.75 15.43 20.20
CA GLY A 28 -22.20 16.56 19.38
C GLY A 28 -22.74 16.19 17.99
N PRO A 29 -23.18 17.19 17.21
CA PRO A 29 -23.82 16.98 15.92
C PRO A 29 -22.92 16.19 14.96
N GLY A 30 -23.36 15.00 14.55
CA GLY A 30 -22.64 14.11 13.64
C GLY A 30 -21.74 13.07 14.31
N SER A 31 -21.75 12.89 15.64
CA SER A 31 -21.11 11.71 16.27
C SER A 31 -21.85 10.40 16.00
N GLY A 32 -23.15 10.47 15.70
CA GLY A 32 -23.97 9.33 15.32
C GLY A 32 -23.52 8.67 14.01
N TYR A 33 -23.90 7.40 13.85
CA TYR A 33 -23.68 6.67 12.60
C TYR A 33 -24.67 7.16 11.54
N GLU A 34 -24.16 7.89 10.56
CA GLU A 34 -24.94 8.41 9.44
C GLU A 34 -24.55 7.69 8.14
N PRO A 35 -25.17 6.54 7.81
CA PRO A 35 -24.87 5.84 6.59
C PRO A 35 -25.18 6.72 5.38
N SER A 36 -24.39 6.56 4.31
CA SER A 36 -24.52 7.30 3.06
C SER A 36 -24.24 8.81 3.14
N LYS A 37 -23.85 9.33 4.31
CA LYS A 37 -23.31 10.69 4.43
C LYS A 37 -21.78 10.65 4.56
N ARG A 38 -21.10 11.50 3.78
CA ARG A 38 -19.68 11.75 3.95
C ARG A 38 -19.50 12.79 5.05
N SER A 39 -19.33 12.34 6.28
CA SER A 39 -19.06 13.21 7.43
C SER A 39 -17.57 13.26 7.75
N GLU A 40 -17.13 14.35 8.38
CA GLU A 40 -15.78 14.48 8.95
C GLU A 40 -15.66 13.84 10.33
N SER A 41 -16.67 13.08 10.74
CA SER A 41 -16.76 12.50 12.08
C SER A 41 -15.73 11.40 12.31
N TRP A 42 -15.30 10.73 11.24
CA TRP A 42 -14.34 9.63 11.27
C TRP A 42 -13.15 9.98 10.37
N ILE A 43 -12.01 10.30 10.97
CA ILE A 43 -10.79 10.70 10.26
C ILE A 43 -9.77 9.56 10.34
N LYS A 44 -9.18 9.23 9.18
CA LYS A 44 -8.07 8.27 9.08
C LYS A 44 -6.77 9.03 9.25
N LEU A 45 -6.01 8.75 10.30
CA LEU A 45 -4.67 9.29 10.49
C LEU A 45 -3.66 8.17 10.29
N LYS A 46 -2.88 8.23 9.22
CA LYS A 46 -1.88 7.22 8.87
C LYS A 46 -0.47 7.78 8.95
N LYS A 47 0.52 6.88 9.12
CA LYS A 47 1.95 7.25 9.12
C LYS A 47 2.33 8.02 7.85
N ASP A 48 1.78 7.62 6.71
CA ASP A 48 2.05 8.24 5.41
C ASP A 48 1.47 9.66 5.26
N TYR A 49 0.81 10.22 6.29
CA TYR A 49 0.32 11.61 6.31
C TYR A 49 1.19 12.56 7.15
N CYS A 50 2.13 12.06 7.96
CA CYS A 50 3.02 12.90 8.77
C CYS A 50 4.31 13.24 8.01
N GLU A 51 4.75 14.49 8.01
CA GLU A 51 6.04 14.88 7.43
C GLU A 51 7.21 14.33 8.25
N GLY A 52 8.32 13.94 7.60
CA GLY A 52 9.54 13.44 8.27
C GLY A 52 9.54 11.95 8.68
N LEU A 53 8.38 11.28 8.69
CA LEU A 53 8.23 9.86 9.05
C LEU A 53 8.04 8.93 7.85
N ARG A 54 8.17 9.46 6.62
CA ARG A 54 7.81 8.77 5.38
C ARG A 54 9.03 8.21 4.68
N ASP A 55 8.95 6.95 4.30
CA ASP A 55 9.93 6.32 3.43
C ASP A 55 9.54 6.65 1.97
N SER A 56 10.41 7.35 1.26
CA SER A 56 10.28 7.62 -0.18
C SER A 56 11.38 6.92 -0.95
N LEU A 57 11.09 6.53 -2.18
CA LEU A 57 12.05 5.98 -3.12
C LEU A 57 12.20 6.91 -4.30
N ASP A 58 13.43 7.10 -4.75
CA ASP A 58 13.73 7.81 -5.98
C ASP A 58 13.74 6.79 -7.13
N LEU A 59 12.75 6.82 -8.01
CA LEU A 59 12.55 5.78 -9.04
C LEU A 59 12.55 6.37 -10.44
N VAL A 60 13.00 5.59 -11.40
CA VAL A 60 13.11 5.99 -12.81
C VAL A 60 11.88 5.50 -13.57
N PRO A 61 11.16 6.38 -14.29
CA PRO A 61 10.11 5.94 -15.18
C PRO A 61 10.77 5.25 -16.39
N ILE A 62 10.29 4.07 -16.76
CA ILE A 62 10.84 3.27 -17.89
C ILE A 62 9.79 2.89 -18.94
N GLY A 63 8.50 3.02 -18.60
CA GLY A 63 7.40 2.73 -19.50
C GLY A 63 6.06 3.27 -18.97
N ALA A 64 5.02 3.23 -19.79
CA ALA A 64 3.68 3.65 -19.42
C ALA A 64 2.59 2.97 -20.26
N TRP A 65 1.35 3.06 -19.78
CA TRP A 65 0.15 2.66 -20.51
C TRP A 65 -0.72 3.86 -20.83
N TYR A 66 -1.61 3.72 -21.80
CA TYR A 66 -2.68 4.68 -22.00
C TYR A 66 -3.69 4.60 -20.85
N GLY A 67 -4.10 5.76 -20.35
CA GLY A 67 -5.12 5.85 -19.33
C GLY A 67 -6.49 5.35 -19.83
N ASN A 68 -7.41 5.23 -18.90
CA ASN A 68 -8.80 4.89 -19.19
C ASN A 68 -9.74 6.03 -18.77
N GLY A 69 -10.92 6.11 -19.40
CA GLY A 69 -11.93 7.12 -19.09
C GLY A 69 -11.41 8.56 -19.23
N ARG A 70 -11.46 9.35 -18.16
CA ARG A 70 -10.95 10.74 -18.16
C ARG A 70 -9.49 10.85 -18.62
N LYS A 71 -8.67 9.85 -18.33
CA LYS A 71 -7.22 9.86 -18.65
C LYS A 71 -6.89 9.19 -19.99
N ALA A 72 -7.87 8.87 -20.83
CA ALA A 72 -7.65 8.13 -22.08
C ALA A 72 -6.66 8.79 -23.05
N GLY A 73 -6.57 10.12 -23.04
CA GLY A 73 -5.61 10.86 -23.87
C GLY A 73 -4.17 10.91 -23.31
N TRP A 74 -3.95 10.45 -22.07
CA TRP A 74 -2.69 10.64 -21.34
C TRP A 74 -2.06 9.30 -20.94
N LEU A 75 -0.75 9.34 -20.70
CA LEU A 75 -0.03 8.20 -20.14
C LEU A 75 -0.32 8.08 -18.64
N SER A 76 -0.90 6.93 -18.25
CA SER A 76 -1.21 6.56 -16.87
C SER A 76 -1.72 5.10 -16.86
N PRO A 77 -1.15 4.17 -16.08
CA PRO A 77 -0.01 4.32 -15.18
C PRO A 77 1.33 4.59 -15.86
N PHE A 78 2.30 5.06 -15.08
CA PHE A 78 3.73 4.96 -15.39
C PHE A 78 4.33 3.77 -14.64
N LEU A 79 5.17 2.99 -15.32
CA LEU A 79 6.01 1.95 -14.74
C LEU A 79 7.31 2.56 -14.25
N LEU A 80 7.61 2.37 -12.96
CA LEU A 80 8.80 2.90 -12.31
C LEU A 80 9.73 1.77 -11.88
N ALA A 81 11.03 2.05 -11.96
CA ALA A 81 12.09 1.10 -11.69
C ALA A 81 13.17 1.68 -10.76
N ALA A 82 13.80 0.79 -10.01
CA ALA A 82 15.01 1.01 -9.23
C ALA A 82 16.24 0.69 -10.09
N TYR A 83 17.36 1.33 -9.83
CA TYR A 83 18.60 1.04 -10.54
C TYR A 83 19.47 0.05 -9.74
N ASP A 84 19.83 -1.07 -10.35
CA ASP A 84 20.75 -2.06 -9.77
C ASP A 84 22.16 -1.86 -10.34
N PRO A 85 23.09 -1.24 -9.60
CA PRO A 85 24.45 -0.98 -10.09
C PRO A 85 25.29 -2.25 -10.27
N GLU A 86 24.92 -3.38 -9.64
CA GLU A 86 25.66 -4.64 -9.80
C GLU A 86 25.34 -5.33 -11.13
N ARG A 87 24.10 -5.15 -11.60
CA ARG A 87 23.60 -5.74 -12.86
C ARG A 87 23.51 -4.74 -14.01
N GLU A 88 23.68 -3.46 -13.70
CA GLU A 88 23.46 -2.33 -14.61
C GLU A 88 22.05 -2.38 -15.25
N THR A 89 21.04 -2.75 -14.44
CA THR A 89 19.65 -2.88 -14.89
C THR A 89 18.67 -2.02 -14.11
N TYR A 90 17.57 -1.64 -14.76
CA TYR A 90 16.43 -0.98 -14.13
C TYR A 90 15.37 -2.02 -13.79
N GLN A 91 15.20 -2.30 -12.50
CA GLN A 91 14.28 -3.31 -11.98
C GLN A 91 12.92 -2.68 -11.64
N SER A 92 11.85 -3.17 -12.24
CA SER A 92 10.51 -2.64 -11.96
C SER A 92 10.14 -2.77 -10.47
N VAL A 93 9.53 -1.71 -9.93
CA VAL A 93 9.11 -1.61 -8.53
C VAL A 93 7.60 -1.43 -8.41
N CYS A 94 7.02 -0.53 -9.20
CA CYS A 94 5.59 -0.23 -9.09
C CYS A 94 5.01 0.45 -10.34
N ARG A 95 3.69 0.44 -10.42
CA ARG A 95 2.92 1.29 -11.33
C ARG A 95 2.35 2.48 -10.57
N VAL A 96 2.61 3.70 -11.02
CA VAL A 96 2.09 4.92 -10.38
C VAL A 96 0.96 5.53 -11.22
N ILE A 97 -0.18 5.81 -10.56
CA ILE A 97 -1.39 6.38 -11.19
C ILE A 97 -1.89 7.65 -10.51
N SER A 98 -1.21 8.10 -9.45
CA SER A 98 -1.67 9.18 -8.57
C SER A 98 -0.53 10.06 -8.08
N GLY A 99 -0.86 11.27 -7.64
CA GLY A 99 0.12 12.29 -7.23
C GLY A 99 0.43 13.33 -8.31
N PHE A 100 -0.07 13.14 -9.52
CA PHE A 100 0.14 14.05 -10.64
C PHE A 100 -1.00 15.06 -10.79
N THR A 101 -0.65 16.26 -11.26
CA THR A 101 -1.61 17.24 -11.75
C THR A 101 -2.00 16.93 -13.21
N ASP A 102 -3.13 17.44 -13.66
CA ASP A 102 -3.54 17.28 -15.07
C ASP A 102 -2.52 17.89 -16.03
N ALA A 103 -1.95 19.06 -15.68
CA ALA A 103 -0.89 19.70 -16.45
C ALA A 103 0.36 18.81 -16.56
N PHE A 104 0.71 18.10 -15.48
CA PHE A 104 1.80 17.13 -15.51
C PHE A 104 1.50 15.99 -16.48
N TYR A 105 0.29 15.42 -16.45
CA TYR A 105 -0.06 14.34 -17.37
C TYR A 105 0.05 14.74 -18.83
N VAL A 106 -0.42 15.93 -19.18
CA VAL A 106 -0.32 16.47 -20.55
C VAL A 106 1.16 16.59 -20.96
N ALA A 107 1.95 17.32 -20.16
CA ALA A 107 3.35 17.59 -20.48
C ALA A 107 4.22 16.32 -20.50
N ALA A 108 4.01 15.40 -19.55
CA ALA A 108 4.70 14.11 -19.51
C ALA A 108 4.32 13.23 -20.70
N THR A 109 3.04 13.22 -21.08
CA THR A 109 2.56 12.47 -22.25
C THR A 109 3.25 12.93 -23.53
N GLU A 110 3.32 14.25 -23.77
CA GLU A 110 3.99 14.80 -24.95
C GLU A 110 5.48 14.46 -24.95
N ARG A 111 6.16 14.67 -23.82
CA ARG A 111 7.59 14.41 -23.65
C ARG A 111 7.97 12.95 -23.86
N PHE A 112 7.29 12.02 -23.18
CA PHE A 112 7.62 10.59 -23.28
C PHE A 112 7.18 9.98 -24.61
N LYS A 113 6.12 10.49 -25.26
CA LYS A 113 5.78 10.06 -26.63
C LYS A 113 6.85 10.49 -27.64
N ALA A 114 7.42 11.69 -27.49
CA ALA A 114 8.51 12.14 -28.35
C ALA A 114 9.79 11.29 -28.17
N ALA A 115 10.03 10.79 -26.96
CA ALA A 115 11.16 9.91 -26.62
C ALA A 115 10.83 8.41 -26.70
N ALA A 116 9.70 8.03 -27.30
CA ALA A 116 9.23 6.64 -27.29
C ALA A 116 10.22 5.69 -27.98
N LEU A 117 10.42 4.54 -27.36
CA LEU A 117 11.21 3.44 -27.86
C LEU A 117 10.31 2.41 -28.56
N PRO A 118 10.83 1.70 -29.58
CA PRO A 118 10.06 0.65 -30.27
C PRO A 118 9.74 -0.57 -29.38
N GLY A 119 10.40 -0.70 -28.23
CA GLY A 119 10.21 -1.79 -27.29
C GLY A 119 11.08 -1.62 -26.04
N PRO A 120 10.97 -2.56 -25.08
CA PRO A 120 11.78 -2.55 -23.86
C PRO A 120 13.26 -2.73 -24.20
N ARG A 121 14.13 -2.08 -23.43
CA ARG A 121 15.58 -2.27 -23.53
C ARG A 121 16.00 -3.53 -22.78
N PRO A 122 17.08 -4.22 -23.18
CA PRO A 122 17.55 -5.43 -22.50
C PRO A 122 17.91 -5.22 -21.03
N TYR A 123 18.28 -3.99 -20.65
CA TYR A 123 18.58 -3.60 -19.27
C TYR A 123 17.33 -3.24 -18.45
N TYR A 124 16.11 -3.45 -18.98
CA TYR A 124 14.87 -3.34 -18.19
C TYR A 124 14.47 -4.71 -17.67
N ASP A 125 14.53 -4.87 -16.35
CA ASP A 125 14.14 -6.09 -15.67
C ASP A 125 12.70 -5.96 -15.15
N THR A 126 11.76 -6.49 -15.94
CA THR A 126 10.33 -6.38 -15.68
C THR A 126 9.54 -7.47 -16.41
N HIS A 127 8.54 -8.02 -15.74
CA HIS A 127 7.53 -8.88 -16.37
C HIS A 127 6.34 -8.09 -16.93
N GLU A 128 6.35 -6.77 -16.77
CA GLU A 128 5.31 -5.88 -17.27
C GLU A 128 5.48 -5.58 -18.76
N GLN A 129 4.35 -5.56 -19.48
CA GLN A 129 4.31 -5.11 -20.87
C GLN A 129 3.63 -3.75 -20.95
N CYS A 130 4.43 -2.69 -21.16
CA CYS A 130 3.93 -1.33 -21.36
C CYS A 130 3.49 -1.11 -22.81
N ASP A 131 2.55 -0.17 -23.00
CA ASP A 131 2.14 0.30 -24.33
C ASP A 131 3.24 1.17 -24.96
N ILE A 132 3.91 1.97 -24.13
CA ILE A 132 5.03 2.82 -24.53
C ILE A 132 6.21 2.57 -23.59
N TRP A 133 7.38 2.42 -24.19
CA TRP A 133 8.66 2.37 -23.49
C TRP A 133 9.43 3.67 -23.78
N PHE A 134 10.24 4.13 -22.84
CA PHE A 134 11.05 5.33 -23.03
C PHE A 134 12.41 5.15 -22.35
N PRO A 135 13.47 5.87 -22.79
CA PRO A 135 14.79 5.77 -22.18
C PRO A 135 14.78 6.32 -20.75
N PRO A 136 15.65 5.80 -19.86
CA PRO A 136 15.77 6.32 -18.51
C PRO A 136 16.36 7.73 -18.62
N SER A 137 15.60 8.73 -18.16
CA SER A 137 15.95 10.15 -18.35
C SER A 137 15.62 11.02 -17.15
N GLU A 138 14.70 10.58 -16.29
CA GLU A 138 14.24 11.33 -15.14
C GLU A 138 14.24 10.43 -13.91
N VAL A 139 14.32 11.05 -12.73
CA VAL A 139 14.14 10.38 -11.45
C VAL A 139 12.97 11.04 -10.73
N TRP A 140 12.04 10.25 -10.22
CA TRP A 140 10.85 10.73 -9.54
C TRP A 140 10.86 10.28 -8.08
N GLU A 141 10.58 11.21 -7.17
CA GLU A 141 10.36 10.88 -5.75
C GLU A 141 8.96 10.27 -5.62
N ILE A 142 8.90 9.02 -5.20
CA ILE A 142 7.68 8.24 -5.03
C ILE A 142 7.52 7.85 -3.58
N ARG A 143 6.32 8.07 -3.05
CA ARG A 143 5.94 7.61 -1.71
C ARG A 143 5.00 6.44 -1.81
N GLY A 144 5.14 5.51 -0.88
CA GLY A 144 4.18 4.42 -0.68
C GLY A 144 3.88 4.24 0.80
N ALA A 145 2.91 3.38 1.08
CA ALA A 145 2.55 3.03 2.46
C ALA A 145 3.48 1.96 3.03
N ASP A 146 3.72 0.90 2.25
CA ASP A 146 4.47 -0.28 2.62
C ASP A 146 5.11 -0.95 1.39
N LEU A 147 6.05 -1.86 1.63
CA LEU A 147 6.67 -2.72 0.63
C LEU A 147 6.14 -4.14 0.81
N SER A 148 5.89 -4.82 -0.30
CA SER A 148 5.33 -6.18 -0.29
C SER A 148 5.98 -7.06 -1.34
N LEU A 149 5.96 -8.37 -1.12
CA LEU A 149 6.41 -9.33 -2.14
C LEU A 149 5.50 -9.29 -3.34
N SER A 150 6.08 -9.10 -4.52
CA SER A 150 5.38 -9.04 -5.79
C SER A 150 5.80 -10.19 -6.70
N PRO A 151 4.84 -10.90 -7.33
CA PRO A 151 5.15 -11.88 -8.36
C PRO A 151 5.46 -11.24 -9.73
N VAL A 152 5.26 -9.93 -9.90
CA VAL A 152 5.38 -9.25 -11.20
C VAL A 152 6.55 -8.27 -11.25
N HIS A 153 6.85 -7.62 -10.12
CA HIS A 153 7.92 -6.64 -10.04
C HIS A 153 9.24 -7.31 -9.66
N CYS A 154 10.33 -6.91 -10.32
CA CYS A 154 11.61 -7.61 -10.26
C CYS A 154 12.60 -7.01 -9.25
N ALA A 155 12.30 -5.85 -8.66
CA ALA A 155 13.20 -5.23 -7.69
C ALA A 155 13.53 -6.21 -6.55
N CYS A 156 14.82 -6.43 -6.29
CA CYS A 156 15.29 -7.40 -5.29
C CYS A 156 14.90 -8.87 -5.54
N ALA A 157 14.44 -9.25 -6.74
CA ALA A 157 14.11 -10.64 -7.07
C ALA A 157 15.33 -11.56 -6.84
N GLY A 158 15.10 -12.70 -6.18
CA GLY A 158 16.16 -13.62 -5.77
C GLY A 158 17.07 -13.12 -4.63
N ARG A 159 16.93 -11.87 -4.16
CA ARG A 159 17.66 -11.33 -3.00
C ARG A 159 16.90 -11.52 -1.69
N VAL A 160 15.60 -11.80 -1.73
CA VAL A 160 14.79 -12.02 -0.53
C VAL A 160 14.91 -13.48 -0.07
N PRO A 161 15.33 -13.76 1.19
CA PRO A 161 15.41 -15.13 1.69
C PRO A 161 14.06 -15.85 1.64
N GLY A 162 14.05 -17.06 1.07
CA GLY A 162 12.87 -17.93 1.03
C GLY A 162 11.88 -17.62 -0.10
N THR A 163 12.20 -16.73 -1.04
CA THR A 163 11.36 -16.47 -2.21
C THR A 163 12.16 -15.93 -3.41
N GLU A 164 11.73 -16.27 -4.62
CA GLU A 164 12.28 -15.68 -5.86
C GLU A 164 11.56 -14.39 -6.27
N ARG A 165 10.47 -14.03 -5.57
CA ARG A 165 9.66 -12.85 -5.84
C ARG A 165 10.45 -11.58 -5.59
N GLY A 166 10.21 -10.55 -6.40
CA GLY A 166 10.70 -9.21 -6.11
C GLY A 166 9.83 -8.48 -5.10
N ILE A 167 10.16 -7.22 -4.86
CA ILE A 167 9.52 -6.32 -3.92
C ILE A 167 8.83 -5.20 -4.70
N ALA A 168 7.61 -4.87 -4.30
CA ALA A 168 6.85 -3.77 -4.87
C ALA A 168 6.38 -2.78 -3.82
N LEU A 169 6.32 -1.51 -4.23
CA LEU A 169 5.80 -0.41 -3.44
C LEU A 169 4.25 -0.40 -3.50
N ARG A 170 3.60 -0.40 -2.34
CA ARG A 170 2.14 -0.32 -2.23
C ARG A 170 1.67 1.12 -2.10
N PHE A 171 0.54 1.39 -2.76
CA PHE A 171 -0.07 2.72 -2.88
C PHE A 171 0.92 3.82 -3.32
N PRO A 172 1.66 3.61 -4.43
CA PRO A 172 2.63 4.57 -4.90
C PRO A 172 1.95 5.88 -5.30
N ARG A 173 2.55 6.99 -4.86
CA ARG A 173 2.14 8.37 -5.18
C ARG A 173 3.36 9.15 -5.61
N PHE A 174 3.25 9.79 -6.77
CA PHE A 174 4.23 10.75 -7.21
C PHE A 174 4.25 11.98 -6.29
N ILE A 175 5.44 12.48 -6.00
CA ILE A 175 5.65 13.69 -5.21
C ILE A 175 6.23 14.80 -6.08
N ARG A 176 7.39 14.53 -6.70
CA ARG A 176 8.11 15.49 -7.53
C ARG A 176 9.12 14.81 -8.44
N ILE A 177 9.56 15.53 -9.46
CA ILE A 177 10.76 15.18 -10.24
C ILE A 177 12.00 15.57 -9.41
N ARG A 178 13.04 14.75 -9.48
CA ARG A 178 14.36 14.96 -8.89
C ARG A 178 15.32 15.42 -9.97
N ASP A 179 15.32 16.72 -10.24
CA ASP A 179 16.24 17.33 -11.22
C ASP A 179 17.71 17.30 -10.73
N ASP A 180 17.92 17.00 -9.45
CA ASP A 180 19.22 16.86 -8.79
C ASP A 180 19.84 15.46 -8.91
N LYS A 181 19.15 14.50 -9.53
CA LYS A 181 19.61 13.10 -9.65
C LYS A 181 19.56 12.61 -11.09
N GLY A 182 20.61 11.88 -11.50
CA GLY A 182 20.59 11.10 -12.72
C GLY A 182 19.89 9.75 -12.54
N PRO A 183 19.45 9.09 -13.63
CA PRO A 183 18.81 7.76 -13.55
C PRO A 183 19.63 6.69 -12.82
N GLU A 184 20.96 6.77 -12.87
CA GLU A 184 21.88 5.86 -12.15
C GLU A 184 22.00 6.19 -10.64
N ASP A 185 21.56 7.38 -10.20
CA ASP A 185 21.50 7.80 -8.79
C ASP A 185 20.15 7.48 -8.12
N ALA A 186 19.29 6.75 -8.84
CA ALA A 186 18.01 6.27 -8.34
C ALA A 186 18.20 5.27 -7.19
N SER A 187 17.16 5.08 -6.39
CA SER A 187 17.15 4.08 -5.34
C SER A 187 17.45 2.70 -5.90
N GLY A 188 18.31 1.96 -5.20
CA GLY A 188 18.73 0.62 -5.60
C GLY A 188 18.15 -0.52 -4.77
N PRO A 189 18.44 -1.79 -5.14
CA PRO A 189 17.89 -2.96 -4.46
C PRO A 189 18.24 -3.04 -2.97
N SER A 190 19.43 -2.56 -2.57
CA SER A 190 19.86 -2.56 -1.16
C SER A 190 18.99 -1.64 -0.31
N GLU A 191 18.70 -0.43 -0.79
CA GLU A 191 17.82 0.52 -0.09
C GLU A 191 16.40 -0.04 0.05
N ILE A 192 15.86 -0.63 -1.03
CA ILE A 192 14.52 -1.24 -1.03
C ILE A 192 14.48 -2.42 -0.05
N MET A 193 15.50 -3.28 -0.05
CA MET A 193 15.60 -4.40 0.87
C MET A 193 15.65 -3.92 2.33
N ASP A 194 16.45 -2.91 2.63
CA ASP A 194 16.55 -2.35 3.97
C ASP A 194 15.21 -1.81 4.47
N LEU A 195 14.47 -1.10 3.62
CA LEU A 195 13.14 -0.61 3.94
C LEU A 195 12.16 -1.76 4.17
N TYR A 196 12.19 -2.80 3.34
CA TYR A 196 11.34 -3.98 3.48
C TYR A 196 11.65 -4.77 4.78
N LEU A 197 12.93 -4.93 5.13
CA LEU A 197 13.34 -5.61 6.36
C LEU A 197 12.98 -4.80 7.61
N LYS A 198 13.09 -3.47 7.56
CA LYS A 198 12.63 -2.58 8.65
C LYS A 198 11.12 -2.68 8.89
N GLN A 199 10.34 -2.93 7.85
CA GLN A 199 8.89 -3.18 7.98
C GLN A 199 8.59 -4.52 8.63
N THR A 200 9.31 -5.59 8.25
CA THR A 200 9.08 -6.97 8.73
C THR A 200 9.66 -7.26 10.12
N ARG A 201 10.69 -6.53 10.56
CA ARG A 201 11.22 -6.60 11.93
C ARG A 201 10.25 -6.04 12.99
N ARG A 202 9.13 -5.46 12.59
CA ARG A 202 8.02 -5.12 13.50
C ARG A 202 7.32 -6.41 13.90
N PRO A 203 7.28 -6.76 15.20
CA PRO A 203 6.82 -8.07 15.62
C PRO A 203 5.36 -8.27 15.20
N LYS A 204 5.12 -9.37 14.49
CA LYS A 204 3.78 -9.92 14.27
C LYS A 204 3.31 -10.56 15.57
N ALA A 205 3.07 -9.76 16.61
CA ALA A 205 2.64 -10.25 17.91
C ALA A 205 1.10 -10.32 17.97
N LEU A 206 0.54 -11.46 17.53
CA LEU A 206 -0.46 -12.20 18.33
C LEU A 206 -0.70 -13.59 17.69
N THR A 207 0.24 -14.51 17.85
CA THR A 207 -0.13 -15.94 17.92
C THR A 207 -0.27 -16.28 19.39
N ALA A 208 -1.41 -15.93 19.99
CA ALA A 208 -1.79 -16.49 21.27
C ALA A 208 -2.36 -17.89 21.01
N THR A 209 -1.48 -18.88 21.14
CA THR A 209 -1.85 -20.29 21.31
C THR A 209 -2.63 -20.39 22.62
N ALA A 210 -3.94 -20.59 22.55
CA ALA A 210 -4.74 -20.94 23.73
C ALA A 210 -5.11 -22.43 23.64
N GLY A 211 -4.22 -23.26 24.19
CA GLY A 211 -4.47 -24.67 24.44
C GLY A 211 -4.22 -24.99 25.91
N ALA A 212 -5.29 -25.47 26.55
CA ALA A 212 -5.37 -26.30 27.76
C ALA A 212 -5.38 -25.65 29.17
N ALA A 213 -6.60 -25.75 29.76
CA ALA A 213 -6.96 -26.39 31.03
C ALA A 213 -6.74 -25.66 32.36
N VAL A 214 -7.86 -25.45 33.10
CA VAL A 214 -8.00 -25.87 34.52
C VAL A 214 -9.43 -26.34 34.79
N ALA A 215 -9.53 -27.45 35.52
CA ALA A 215 -10.71 -28.15 35.98
C ALA A 215 -11.55 -27.38 37.04
N GLY A 216 -12.80 -27.77 37.20
CA GLY A 216 -13.82 -27.07 38.00
C GLY A 216 -13.83 -27.35 39.50
N VAL A 217 -14.70 -26.61 40.19
CA VAL A 217 -15.32 -26.94 41.49
C VAL A 217 -16.73 -26.32 41.55
N THR A 218 -17.62 -27.08 42.18
CA THR A 218 -19.08 -27.02 42.37
C THR A 218 -19.65 -25.92 43.27
N ALA A 219 -20.93 -25.53 43.10
CA ALA A 219 -22.06 -25.74 44.05
C ALA A 219 -23.15 -24.62 44.08
N GLY A 220 -24.42 -25.04 44.07
CA GLY A 220 -25.64 -24.35 44.59
C GLY A 220 -26.24 -23.27 43.67
N GLY A 221 -27.53 -23.22 43.29
CA GLY A 221 -28.77 -23.81 43.80
C GLY A 221 -29.77 -22.69 44.11
N ALA A 222 -30.83 -22.53 43.30
CA ALA A 222 -32.14 -21.92 43.68
C ALA A 222 -33.15 -21.98 42.51
N GLU A 223 -34.38 -22.34 42.86
CA GLU A 223 -35.57 -22.61 42.04
C GLU A 223 -36.31 -21.35 41.52
N GLY A 224 -37.24 -21.53 40.55
CA GLY A 224 -38.21 -20.49 40.17
C GLY A 224 -39.07 -20.68 38.89
N VAL A 225 -39.90 -21.73 38.86
CA VAL A 225 -41.30 -21.86 38.35
C VAL A 225 -41.89 -21.00 37.18
N ALA A 226 -42.30 -21.72 36.12
CA ALA A 226 -43.55 -21.70 35.28
C ALA A 226 -43.97 -20.59 34.26
N GLY A 227 -44.57 -21.09 33.15
CA GLY A 227 -45.57 -20.44 32.27
C GLY A 227 -45.13 -20.37 30.79
N ASP A 228 -45.43 -21.33 29.90
CA ASP A 228 -46.66 -21.71 29.18
C ASP A 228 -46.69 -21.25 27.70
N ALA A 229 -47.15 -22.20 26.87
CA ALA A 229 -47.58 -22.29 25.47
C ALA A 229 -47.32 -21.19 24.40
N GLY A 230 -46.99 -21.67 23.19
CA GLY A 230 -47.07 -20.87 21.95
C GLY A 230 -46.59 -21.61 20.70
N GLU A 231 -47.49 -22.35 20.08
CA GLU A 231 -47.43 -23.17 18.86
C GLU A 231 -47.03 -22.39 17.58
N ALA A 232 -46.19 -22.98 16.69
CA ALA A 232 -46.11 -22.61 15.26
C ALA A 232 -45.40 -23.67 14.38
N VAL A 233 -46.21 -24.54 13.79
CA VAL A 233 -46.26 -24.96 12.37
C VAL A 233 -44.96 -25.08 11.54
N GLU A 234 -44.60 -26.34 11.31
CA GLU A 234 -44.24 -27.03 10.05
C GLU A 234 -43.87 -26.23 8.77
N GLY A 235 -42.68 -26.53 8.23
CA GLY A 235 -42.22 -26.05 6.92
C GLY A 235 -40.97 -26.78 6.42
N ARG A 236 -41.12 -28.06 6.08
CA ARG A 236 -40.06 -28.95 5.59
C ARG A 236 -39.70 -28.65 4.12
N ARG A 237 -38.40 -28.49 3.89
CA ARG A 237 -37.65 -28.58 2.62
C ARG A 237 -38.26 -29.50 1.55
N LYS A 238 -38.29 -29.06 0.29
CA LYS A 238 -37.88 -29.86 -0.88
C LYS A 238 -37.27 -29.00 -2.00
N ARG A 239 -36.04 -29.39 -2.34
CA ARG A 239 -35.23 -29.25 -3.57
C ARG A 239 -35.91 -28.66 -4.82
N GLY A 240 -35.17 -27.74 -5.45
CA GLY A 240 -35.06 -27.50 -6.89
C GLY A 240 -33.60 -27.15 -7.17
#